data_AF-M2V2E5-F1
#
_entry.id   AF-M2V2E5-F1
#
_cell.length_a   1.000
_cell.length_b   1.000
_cell.length_c   1.000
_cell.angle_alpha   90.00
_cell.angle_beta   90.00
_cell.angle_gamma   90.00
#
_symmetry.space_group_name_H-M   'P 1'
#
loop_
_entity.id
_entity.type
_entity.pdbx_description
1 polymer ?
#
loop_
_entity_poly.entity_id
_entity_poly.type
_entity_poly.pdbx_seq_one_letter_code
_entity_poly.pdbx_strand_id
1 'polypeptide(L)' 'MTVQKCSAICKDYLYYALGDGKECWCGDTFHVPAELVSHNQCSIPCAGNSAQKCGGSWKISIYSK' A
#
# COMPACT_ATOMS: atom_id res chain seq x y z
N MET A 1 5.24 4.38 8.42
CA MET A 1 5.34 3.27 7.45
C MET A 1 6.23 3.71 6.29
N THR A 2 6.93 2.79 5.63
CA THR A 2 7.60 3.01 4.33
C THR A 2 7.26 1.85 3.41
N VAL A 3 7.47 2.01 2.09
CA VAL A 3 7.20 0.93 1.13
C VAL A 3 8.04 -0.31 1.46
N GLN A 4 9.34 -0.12 1.72
CA GLN A 4 10.27 -1.20 2.06
C GLN A 4 9.91 -1.87 3.39
N LYS A 5 9.50 -1.08 4.39
CA LYS A 5 9.10 -1.64 5.69
C LYS A 5 7.86 -2.52 5.55
N CYS A 6 6.88 -2.11 4.75
CA CYS A 6 5.69 -2.93 4.51
C CYS A 6 6.01 -4.21 3.72
N SER A 7 6.83 -4.09 2.67
CA SER A 7 7.34 -5.25 1.92
C SER A 7 8.07 -6.27 2.82
N ALA A 8 8.87 -5.79 3.77
CA ALA A 8 9.58 -6.64 4.72
C ALA A 8 8.65 -7.30 5.75
N ILE A 9 7.60 -6.58 6.21
CA ILE A 9 6.57 -7.14 7.10
C ILE A 9 5.80 -8.25 6.39
N CYS A 10 5.38 -8.01 5.15
CA CYS A 10 4.59 -8.94 4.34
C CYS A 10 5.44 -9.96 3.58
N LYS A 11 6.59 -10.36 4.13
CA LYS A 11 7.55 -11.20 3.40
C LYS A 11 7.01 -12.59 3.02
N ASP A 12 6.01 -13.08 3.73
CA ASP A 12 5.48 -14.43 3.54
C ASP A 12 4.19 -14.43 2.69
N TYR A 13 3.83 -13.28 2.11
CA TYR A 13 2.65 -13.09 1.25
C TYR A 13 3.05 -12.69 -0.18
N LEU A 14 2.21 -13.01 -1.16
CA LEU A 14 2.43 -12.65 -2.57
C LEU A 14 2.32 -11.14 -2.82
N TYR A 15 1.45 -10.47 -2.06
CA TYR A 15 1.19 -9.05 -2.21
C TYR A 15 1.22 -8.31 -0.88
N TYR A 16 1.48 -7.01 -0.98
CA TYR A 16 1.36 -6.08 0.11
C TYR A 16 0.73 -4.78 -0.36
N ALA A 17 0.04 -4.09 0.55
CA ALA A 17 -0.61 -2.83 0.23
C ALA A 17 -0.40 -1.77 1.31
N LEU A 18 -0.38 -0.52 0.89
CA LEU A 18 -0.17 0.66 1.75
C LEU A 18 -1.41 1.54 1.70
N GLY A 19 -1.84 2.03 2.86
CA GLY A 19 -3.02 2.90 3.01
C GLY A 19 -2.76 4.06 3.98
N ASP A 20 -3.45 5.18 3.76
CA ASP A 20 -3.47 6.34 4.67
C ASP A 20 -2.08 6.82 5.17
N GLY A 21 -1.02 6.62 4.38
CA GLY A 21 0.37 6.98 4.73
C GLY A 21 1.04 6.12 5.81
N LYS A 22 0.29 5.32 6.57
CA LYS A 22 0.76 4.62 7.77
C LYS A 22 0.35 3.16 7.86
N GLU A 23 -0.65 2.74 7.11
CA GLU A 23 -1.16 1.37 7.12
C GLU A 23 -0.32 0.46 6.22
N CYS A 24 -0.32 -0.83 6.56
CA CYS A 24 0.31 -1.89 5.80
C CYS A 24 -0.56 -3.13 5.89
N TRP A 25 -0.86 -3.72 4.75
CA TRP A 25 -1.73 -4.87 4.59
C TRP A 25 -1.00 -5.95 3.81
N CYS A 26 -1.17 -7.22 4.19
CA CYS A 26 -0.56 -8.36 3.52
C CYS A 26 -1.66 -9.32 3.04
N GLY A 27 -1.44 -9.97 1.91
CA GLY A 27 -2.39 -10.98 1.44
C GLY A 27 -1.92 -11.66 0.15
N ASP A 28 -2.43 -12.86 -0.08
CA ASP A 28 -2.20 -13.61 -1.32
C ASP A 28 -3.30 -13.35 -2.36
N THR A 29 -4.42 -12.78 -1.91
CA THR A 29 -5.55 -12.37 -2.73
C THR A 29 -6.10 -11.05 -2.23
N PHE A 30 -6.76 -10.30 -3.11
CA PHE A 30 -7.50 -9.10 -2.75
C PHE A 30 -8.98 -9.33 -3.04
N HIS A 31 -9.85 -8.93 -2.11
CA HIS A 31 -11.29 -9.01 -2.33
C HIS A 31 -11.72 -8.03 -3.42
N VAL A 32 -12.42 -8.58 -4.41
CA VAL A 32 -13.09 -7.86 -5.49
C VAL A 32 -14.58 -7.72 -5.07
N PRO A 33 -15.20 -6.54 -5.20
CA PRO A 33 -14.90 -5.46 -6.13
C PRO A 33 -13.86 -4.45 -5.61
N ALA A 34 -12.68 -4.48 -6.22
CA ALA A 34 -11.70 -3.41 -6.14
C ALA A 34 -11.73 -2.66 -7.47
N GLU A 35 -12.02 -1.36 -7.43
CA GLU A 35 -11.96 -0.51 -8.61
C GLU A 35 -10.55 0.08 -8.74
N LEU A 36 -9.97 -0.02 -9.93
CA LEU A 36 -8.72 0.66 -10.23
C LEU A 36 -8.96 2.15 -10.32
N VAL A 37 -8.31 2.90 -9.44
CA VAL A 37 -8.35 4.36 -9.43
C VAL A 37 -7.11 4.96 -10.04
N SER A 38 -7.17 6.25 -10.37
CA SER A 38 -5.99 7.01 -10.77
C SER A 38 -4.93 6.99 -9.66
N HIS A 39 -3.65 6.89 -10.05
CA HIS A 39 -2.50 6.96 -9.14
C HIS A 39 -2.49 8.23 -8.28
N ASN A 40 -3.09 9.32 -8.76
CA ASN A 40 -3.19 10.57 -8.02
C ASN A 40 -4.02 10.43 -6.74
N GLN A 41 -4.95 9.48 -6.69
CA GLN A 41 -5.74 9.18 -5.49
C GLN A 41 -4.93 8.40 -4.44
N CYS A 42 -3.76 7.87 -4.80
CA CYS A 42 -2.85 7.15 -3.92
C CYS A 42 -1.55 7.94 -3.67
N SER A 43 -1.68 9.24 -3.40
CA SER A 43 -0.57 10.19 -3.31
C SER A 43 -0.21 10.63 -1.88
N ILE A 44 -0.79 10.00 -0.84
CA ILE A 44 -0.48 10.31 0.55
C ILE A 44 0.98 9.93 0.86
N PRO A 45 1.79 10.85 1.42
CA PRO A 45 3.16 10.57 1.80
C PRO A 45 3.25 9.47 2.86
N CYS A 46 4.28 8.64 2.78
CA CYS A 46 4.54 7.64 3.81
C CYS A 46 5.02 8.30 5.11
N ALA A 47 4.45 7.92 6.25
CA ALA A 47 4.78 8.49 7.56
C ALA A 47 6.25 8.28 7.99
N GLY A 48 6.95 7.29 7.41
CA GLY A 48 8.36 7.04 7.66
C GLY A 48 9.31 7.58 6.58
N ASN A 49 8.77 8.05 5.44
CA ASN A 49 9.54 8.65 4.37
C ASN A 49 8.62 9.46 3.46
N SER A 50 8.61 10.79 3.59
CA SER A 50 7.71 11.67 2.84
C SER A 50 7.98 11.73 1.33
N ALA A 51 9.15 11.25 0.86
CA ALA A 51 9.45 11.11 -0.56
C ALA A 51 8.72 9.93 -1.22
N GLN A 52 8.17 9.01 -0.42
CA GLN A 52 7.43 7.85 -0.90
C GLN A 52 5.93 8.06 -0.77
N LYS A 53 5.15 7.35 -1.60
CA LYS A 53 3.68 7.34 -1.56
C LYS A 53 3.18 6.05 -0.95
N CYS A 54 2.24 6.14 -0.02
CA CYS A 54 1.71 5.02 0.78
C CYS A 54 0.17 5.03 0.76
N GLY A 55 -0.41 4.93 -0.43
CA GLY A 55 -1.86 4.88 -0.61
C GLY A 55 -2.54 6.25 -0.55
N GLY A 56 -3.83 6.23 -0.24
CA GLY A 56 -4.71 7.38 -0.21
C GLY A 56 -5.77 7.30 0.88
N SER A 57 -6.60 8.32 1.00
CA SER A 57 -7.73 8.28 1.93
C SER A 57 -8.75 7.27 1.42
N TRP A 58 -8.97 6.19 2.17
CA TRP A 58 -9.80 5.06 1.74
C TRP A 58 -9.37 4.45 0.40
N LYS A 59 -8.08 4.51 0.09
CA LYS A 59 -7.47 3.95 -1.11
C LYS A 59 -6.15 3.30 -0.75
N ILE A 60 -5.84 2.17 -1.37
CA ILE A 60 -4.61 1.44 -1.13
C ILE A 60 -3.74 1.39 -2.39
N SER A 61 -2.44 1.50 -2.20
CA SER A 61 -1.44 1.16 -3.24
C SER A 61 -1.05 -0.30 -3.06
N ILE A 62 -1.31 -1.14 -4.07
CA ILE A 62 -0.98 -2.56 -4.06
C ILE A 62 0.34 -2.80 -4.79
N TYR A 63 1.15 -3.69 -4.23
CA TYR A 63 2.42 -4.12 -4.79
C TYR A 63 2.47 -5.65 -4.77
N SER A 64 2.98 -6.25 -5.84
CA SER A 64 3.43 -7.63 -5.83
C SER A 64 4.88 -7.69 -5.35
N LYS A 65 5.25 -8.84 -4.77
CA LYS A 65 6.67 -9.18 -4.66
C LYS A 65 7.32 -9.44 -6.01
#